data_AF-A0A5J4V2S1-F1
#
_entry.id   AF-A0A5J4V2S1-F1
#
_cell.length_a   1.000
_cell.length_b   1.000
_cell.length_c   1.000
_cell.angle_alpha   90.00
_cell.angle_beta   90.00
_cell.angle_gamma   90.00
#
_symmetry.space_group_name_H-M   'P 1'
#
loop_
_entity.id
_entity.type
_entity.pdbx_description
1 polymer ?
#
loop_
_entity_poly.entity_id
_entity_poly.type
_entity_poly.pdbx_seq_one_letter_code
_entity_poly.pdbx_strand_id
1 'polypeptide(L)'
;MFSSSQISLVSAEQVCVPVQNAMVVQEPVFDTKRPSNAFLAFLARDLCVGVYNSHDSDRVHQNQDGSIQIIFPDGSQVTELPMHMKVEQVFLILLNLRDALDICNSELLQSMLYMRRILSMGRAIVNTYSLPRFLVGSVILSTKMNADILRSNAFIAQTLGVNLQRLNRWESSTLTGLNWEMNIAEEEFLNLQEALHNVVFY
;
A
#
# COMPACT_ATOMS: atom_id res chain seq x y z
N MET A 1 55.12 45.27 -12.09
CA MET A 1 54.78 45.62 -10.70
C MET A 1 53.31 45.98 -10.67
N PHE A 2 52.44 45.00 -10.38
CA PHE A 2 51.00 45.22 -10.25
C PHE A 2 50.64 45.18 -8.76
N SER A 3 49.92 46.20 -8.32
CA SER A 3 49.50 46.44 -6.93
C SER A 3 48.42 45.45 -6.52
N SER A 4 48.61 44.82 -5.35
CA SER A 4 47.64 43.94 -4.70
C SER A 4 46.45 44.74 -4.17
N SER A 5 45.30 44.65 -4.84
CA SER A 5 44.01 45.06 -4.28
C SER A 5 43.43 43.91 -3.45
N GLN A 6 43.33 44.14 -2.14
CA GLN A 6 42.65 43.27 -1.18
C GLN A 6 41.14 43.24 -1.48
N ILE A 7 40.60 42.05 -1.72
CA ILE A 7 39.16 41.82 -1.78
C ILE A 7 38.69 41.56 -0.35
N SER A 8 38.04 42.54 0.26
CA SER A 8 37.32 42.36 1.52
C SER A 8 36.03 41.57 1.24
N LEU A 9 35.97 40.32 1.70
CA LEU A 9 34.73 39.55 1.77
C LEU A 9 33.82 40.19 2.82
N VAL A 10 32.82 40.95 2.35
CA VAL A 10 31.71 41.40 3.19
C VAL A 10 30.81 40.20 3.41
N SER A 11 30.80 39.67 4.63
CA SER A 11 29.84 38.66 5.06
C SER A 11 28.42 39.20 4.87
N ALA A 12 27.62 38.54 4.05
CA ALA A 12 26.19 38.79 3.98
C ALA A 12 25.58 38.32 5.30
N GLU A 13 25.33 39.26 6.22
CA GLU A 13 24.42 39.01 7.33
C GLU A 13 23.04 38.70 6.74
N GLN A 14 22.65 37.42 6.79
CA GLN A 14 21.28 37.00 6.55
C GLN A 14 20.40 37.67 7.61
N VAL A 15 19.74 38.75 7.22
CA VAL A 15 18.64 39.34 7.99
C VAL A 15 17.48 38.37 7.93
N CYS A 16 17.43 37.44 8.90
CA CYS A 16 16.23 36.65 9.16
C CYS A 16 15.17 37.58 9.74
N VAL A 17 14.20 37.97 8.91
CA VAL A 17 12.97 38.62 9.37
C VAL A 17 12.14 37.54 10.09
N PRO A 18 11.81 37.71 11.38
CA PRO A 18 10.98 36.73 12.07
C PRO A 18 9.56 36.82 11.51
N VAL A 19 9.11 35.76 10.83
CA VAL A 19 7.71 35.61 10.42
C VAL A 19 6.89 35.39 11.70
N GLN A 20 6.26 36.45 12.20
CA GLN A 20 5.49 36.45 13.45
C GLN A 20 4.15 35.71 13.37
N ASN A 21 3.86 34.99 12.28
CA ASN A 21 2.71 34.09 12.18
C ASN A 21 3.13 32.85 11.37
N ALA A 22 4.07 32.07 11.89
CA ALA A 22 4.18 30.69 11.46
C ALA A 22 2.87 30.00 11.89
N MET A 23 1.96 29.77 10.92
CA MET A 23 0.95 28.74 11.08
C MET A 23 1.71 27.51 11.58
N VAL A 24 1.36 27.02 12.76
CA VAL A 24 1.84 25.72 13.22
C VAL A 24 1.25 24.73 12.23
N VAL A 25 1.99 24.43 11.17
CA VAL A 25 1.75 23.25 10.35
C VAL A 25 2.01 22.12 11.33
N GLN A 26 0.94 21.54 11.85
CA GLN A 26 1.05 20.28 12.58
C GLN A 26 1.65 19.31 11.56
N GLU A 27 2.91 18.96 11.76
CA GLU A 27 3.50 17.89 10.97
C GLU A 27 2.63 16.65 11.21
N PRO A 28 2.14 15.99 10.15
CA PRO A 28 1.40 14.75 10.32
C PRO A 28 2.28 13.78 11.09
N VAL A 29 1.87 13.46 12.32
CA VAL A 29 2.57 12.49 13.16
C VAL A 29 2.20 11.12 12.63
N PHE A 30 2.90 10.69 11.58
CA PHE A 30 2.75 9.35 11.05
C PHE A 30 3.13 8.33 12.14
N ASP A 31 2.26 7.33 12.35
CA ASP A 31 2.61 6.19 13.17
C ASP A 31 3.74 5.40 12.48
N THR A 32 4.94 5.55 13.03
CA THR A 32 6.16 4.86 12.60
C THR A 32 6.31 3.48 13.24
N LYS A 33 5.33 3.05 14.06
CA LYS A 33 5.37 1.71 14.65
C LYS A 33 5.22 0.67 13.56
N ARG A 34 6.02 -0.39 13.69
CA ARG A 34 5.95 -1.57 12.85
C ARG A 34 4.64 -2.34 13.09
N PRO A 35 3.94 -2.79 12.02
CA PRO A 35 2.75 -3.64 12.14
C PRO A 35 3.02 -4.96 12.87
N SER A 36 2.18 -5.26 13.87
CA SER A 36 2.25 -6.51 14.62
C SER A 36 1.79 -7.71 13.78
N ASN A 37 2.27 -8.92 14.11
CA ASN A 37 1.82 -10.14 13.42
C ASN A 37 0.31 -10.35 13.57
N ALA A 38 -0.26 -10.03 14.74
CA ALA A 38 -1.69 -10.14 14.98
C ALA A 38 -2.50 -9.21 14.06
N PHE A 39 -2.04 -7.97 13.88
CA PHE A 39 -2.68 -7.02 12.99
C PHE A 39 -2.60 -7.48 11.52
N LEU A 40 -1.44 -7.98 11.08
CA LEU A 40 -1.29 -8.52 9.72
C LEU A 40 -2.16 -9.76 9.48
N ALA A 41 -2.29 -10.64 10.47
CA ALA A 41 -3.15 -11.83 10.38
C ALA A 41 -4.62 -11.44 10.31
N PHE A 42 -5.03 -10.46 11.12
CA PHE A 42 -6.38 -9.88 11.08
C PHE A 42 -6.65 -9.29 9.69
N LEU A 43 -5.75 -8.47 9.16
CA LEU A 43 -5.89 -7.85 7.84
C LEU A 43 -5.97 -8.89 6.72
N ALA A 44 -5.12 -9.91 6.75
CA ALA A 44 -5.15 -10.99 5.77
C ALA A 44 -6.50 -11.72 5.77
N ARG A 45 -7.04 -11.98 6.97
CA ARG A 45 -8.36 -12.60 7.14
C ARG A 45 -9.47 -11.69 6.60
N ASP A 46 -9.49 -10.43 7.01
CA ASP A 46 -10.53 -9.47 6.62
C ASP A 46 -10.59 -9.29 5.10
N LEU A 47 -9.43 -9.08 4.46
CA LEU A 47 -9.31 -8.96 3.00
C LEU A 47 -9.84 -10.20 2.28
N CYS A 48 -9.50 -11.40 2.77
CA CYS A 48 -9.96 -12.64 2.17
C CYS A 48 -11.47 -12.84 2.39
N VAL A 49 -11.99 -12.61 3.59
CA VAL A 49 -13.43 -12.72 3.88
C VAL A 49 -14.22 -11.79 2.96
N GLY A 50 -13.74 -10.56 2.75
CA GLY A 50 -14.36 -9.60 1.83
C GLY A 50 -14.48 -10.13 0.41
N VAL A 51 -13.41 -10.71 -0.16
CA VAL A 51 -13.44 -11.20 -1.55
C VAL A 51 -14.13 -12.55 -1.71
N TYR A 52 -14.06 -13.47 -0.73
CA TYR A 52 -14.73 -14.77 -0.80
C TYR A 52 -16.25 -14.65 -0.59
N ASN A 53 -16.69 -13.65 0.18
CA ASN A 53 -18.11 -13.36 0.37
C ASN A 53 -18.66 -12.35 -0.66
N SER A 54 -17.82 -11.82 -1.55
CA SER A 54 -18.31 -10.94 -2.61
C SER A 54 -19.16 -11.73 -3.60
N HIS A 55 -20.44 -11.37 -3.72
CA HIS A 55 -21.41 -12.07 -4.54
C HIS A 55 -21.36 -11.56 -6.00
N ASP A 56 -20.40 -12.04 -6.77
CA ASP A 56 -20.51 -12.06 -8.24
C ASP A 56 -20.92 -13.49 -8.68
N SER A 57 -22.15 -13.85 -8.34
CA SER A 57 -22.67 -15.23 -8.37
C SER A 57 -22.62 -15.89 -9.75
N ASP A 58 -22.62 -15.10 -10.81
CA ASP A 58 -22.68 -15.62 -12.19
C ASP A 58 -21.31 -16.08 -12.70
N ARG A 59 -20.23 -15.63 -12.04
CA ARG A 59 -18.84 -15.82 -12.50
C ARG A 59 -17.96 -16.54 -11.50
N VAL A 60 -18.43 -16.67 -10.26
CA VAL A 60 -17.68 -17.22 -9.15
C VAL A 60 -18.41 -18.46 -8.63
N HIS A 61 -17.78 -19.63 -8.82
CA HIS A 61 -18.34 -20.91 -8.40
C HIS A 61 -17.45 -21.53 -7.33
N GLN A 62 -18.05 -21.95 -6.21
CA GLN A 62 -17.32 -22.65 -5.17
C GLN A 62 -17.36 -24.17 -5.42
N ASN A 63 -16.19 -24.79 -5.42
CA ASN A 63 -16.04 -26.23 -5.57
C ASN A 63 -16.25 -26.95 -4.23
N GLN A 64 -16.41 -28.27 -4.28
CA GLN A 64 -16.64 -29.11 -3.09
C GLN A 64 -15.47 -29.10 -2.08
N ASP A 65 -14.26 -28.84 -2.55
CA ASP A 65 -13.05 -28.70 -1.72
C ASP A 65 -12.90 -27.29 -1.11
N GLY A 66 -13.86 -26.39 -1.37
CA GLY A 66 -13.83 -25.00 -0.91
C GLY A 66 -12.99 -24.06 -1.79
N SER A 67 -12.37 -24.56 -2.86
CA SER A 67 -11.71 -23.72 -3.87
C SER A 67 -12.73 -22.89 -4.65
N ILE A 68 -12.28 -21.77 -5.22
CA ILE A 68 -13.14 -20.89 -6.01
C ILE A 68 -12.71 -20.91 -7.47
N GLN A 69 -13.65 -21.25 -8.36
CA GLN A 69 -13.48 -21.12 -9.79
C GLN A 69 -14.03 -19.76 -10.25
N ILE A 70 -13.19 -18.97 -10.91
CA ILE A 70 -13.55 -17.69 -11.51
C ILE A 70 -13.60 -17.85 -13.02
N ILE A 71 -14.70 -17.42 -13.64
CA ILE A 71 -14.90 -17.40 -15.09
C ILE A 71 -14.84 -15.95 -15.58
N PHE A 72 -13.84 -15.65 -16.39
CA PHE A 72 -13.63 -14.32 -16.96
C PHE A 72 -14.52 -14.07 -18.19
N PRO A 73 -14.72 -12.80 -18.60
CA PRO A 73 -15.51 -12.46 -19.81
C PRO A 73 -15.01 -13.09 -21.11
N ASP A 74 -13.71 -13.37 -21.20
CA ASP A 74 -13.09 -14.03 -22.35
C ASP A 74 -13.27 -15.56 -22.35
N GLY A 75 -14.00 -16.09 -21.36
CA GLY A 75 -14.21 -17.53 -21.16
C GLY A 75 -13.04 -18.24 -20.48
N SER A 76 -11.95 -17.53 -20.17
CA SER A 76 -10.85 -18.11 -19.40
C SER A 76 -11.31 -18.43 -17.97
N GLN A 77 -10.74 -19.50 -17.42
CA GLN A 77 -11.09 -19.99 -16.09
C GLN A 77 -9.85 -20.05 -15.22
N VAL A 78 -9.98 -19.61 -13.98
CA VAL A 78 -8.94 -19.72 -12.97
C VAL A 78 -9.52 -20.32 -11.70
N THR A 79 -8.85 -21.34 -11.19
CA THR A 79 -9.17 -21.94 -9.89
C THR A 79 -8.24 -21.38 -8.83
N GLU A 80 -8.83 -20.78 -7.81
CA GLU A 80 -8.18 -20.18 -6.66
C GLU A 80 -8.32 -21.05 -5.43
N LEU A 81 -7.33 -20.94 -4.54
CA LEU A 81 -7.22 -21.73 -3.32
C LEU A 81 -8.48 -21.63 -2.44
N PRO A 82 -8.74 -22.60 -1.55
CA PRO A 82 -9.72 -22.42 -0.49
C PRO A 82 -9.38 -21.22 0.40
N MET A 83 -10.40 -20.58 0.99
CA MET A 83 -10.23 -19.33 1.75
C MET A 83 -9.14 -19.41 2.81
N HIS A 84 -9.08 -20.49 3.60
CA HIS A 84 -8.10 -20.63 4.68
C HIS A 84 -6.65 -20.63 4.15
N MET A 85 -6.37 -21.30 3.04
CA MET A 85 -5.04 -21.28 2.40
C MET A 85 -4.76 -19.92 1.77
N LYS A 86 -5.78 -19.23 1.25
CA LYS A 86 -5.62 -17.88 0.70
C LYS A 86 -5.29 -16.86 1.79
N VAL A 87 -5.91 -16.96 2.96
CA VAL A 87 -5.58 -16.15 4.13
C VAL A 87 -4.12 -16.36 4.52
N GLU A 88 -3.66 -17.61 4.59
CA GLU A 88 -2.26 -17.93 4.88
C GLU A 88 -1.31 -17.33 3.83
N GLN A 89 -1.63 -17.47 2.54
CA GLN A 89 -0.86 -16.86 1.45
C GLN A 89 -0.76 -15.33 1.59
N VAL A 90 -1.89 -14.66 1.82
CA VAL A 90 -1.93 -13.19 1.97
C VAL A 90 -1.17 -12.75 3.22
N PHE A 91 -1.28 -13.48 4.32
CA PHE A 91 -0.54 -13.21 5.54
C PHE A 91 0.98 -13.33 5.33
N LEU A 92 1.44 -14.37 4.64
CA LEU A 92 2.85 -14.53 4.29
C LEU A 92 3.36 -13.42 3.37
N ILE A 93 2.55 -12.97 2.40
CA ILE A 93 2.88 -11.81 1.56
C ILE A 93 3.07 -10.55 2.42
N LEU A 94 2.15 -10.29 3.36
CA LEU A 94 2.23 -9.13 4.26
C LEU A 94 3.47 -9.19 5.16
N LEU A 95 3.79 -10.36 5.72
CA LEU A 95 5.00 -10.55 6.52
C LEU A 95 6.27 -10.27 5.69
N ASN A 96 6.36 -10.87 4.51
CA ASN A 96 7.51 -10.70 3.63
C ASN A 96 7.68 -9.24 3.18
N LEU A 97 6.60 -8.55 2.85
CA LEU A 97 6.64 -7.13 2.50
C LEU A 97 7.07 -6.27 3.69
N ARG A 98 6.48 -6.48 4.87
CA ARG A 98 6.86 -5.74 6.09
C ARG A 98 8.34 -5.91 6.38
N ASP A 99 8.83 -7.14 6.31
CA ASP A 99 10.21 -7.43 6.68
C ASP A 99 11.22 -6.94 5.64
N ALA A 100 10.86 -6.97 4.34
CA ALA A 100 11.74 -6.53 3.26
C ALA A 100 11.77 -5.00 3.06
N LEU A 101 10.64 -4.33 3.30
CA LEU A 101 10.48 -2.89 3.09
C LEU A 101 10.56 -2.08 4.39
N ASP A 102 10.60 -2.76 5.55
CA ASP A 102 10.51 -2.15 6.88
C ASP A 102 9.25 -1.29 7.07
N ILE A 103 8.10 -1.78 6.56
CA ILE A 103 6.89 -0.96 6.52
C ILE A 103 6.38 -0.62 7.93
N CYS A 104 5.89 0.60 8.09
CA CYS A 104 5.19 1.08 9.28
C CYS A 104 3.66 0.95 9.15
N ASN A 105 2.95 1.12 10.26
CA ASN A 105 1.49 1.13 10.29
C ASN A 105 0.91 2.16 9.31
N SER A 106 1.51 3.36 9.22
CA SER A 106 1.01 4.40 8.33
C SER A 106 1.05 4.01 6.86
N GLU A 107 2.15 3.41 6.41
CA GLU A 107 2.26 2.95 5.03
C GLU A 107 1.26 1.81 4.75
N LEU A 108 1.05 0.92 5.72
CA LEU A 108 0.07 -0.15 5.58
C LEU A 108 -1.37 0.40 5.51
N LEU A 109 -1.72 1.36 6.37
CA LEU A 109 -3.03 2.03 6.34
C LEU A 109 -3.27 2.76 5.01
N GLN A 110 -2.27 3.49 4.54
CA GLN A 110 -2.33 4.15 3.23
C GLN A 110 -2.51 3.14 2.08
N SER A 111 -1.87 1.97 2.15
CA SER A 111 -2.08 0.91 1.16
C SER A 111 -3.51 0.37 1.17
N MET A 112 -4.16 0.30 2.34
CA MET A 112 -5.56 -0.10 2.46
C MET A 112 -6.50 0.95 1.87
N LEU A 113 -6.20 2.23 2.07
CA LEU A 113 -6.95 3.33 1.45
C LEU A 113 -6.84 3.32 -0.07
N TYR A 114 -5.65 3.03 -0.61
CA TYR A 114 -5.49 2.82 -2.05
C TYR A 114 -6.39 1.71 -2.58
N MET A 115 -6.40 0.55 -1.91
CA MET A 115 -7.30 -0.53 -2.31
C MET A 115 -8.78 -0.13 -2.22
N ARG A 116 -9.18 0.56 -1.15
CA ARG A 116 -10.54 1.09 -0.97
C ARG A 116 -10.94 2.05 -2.08
N ARG A 117 -10.03 2.94 -2.49
CA ARG A 117 -10.27 3.89 -3.59
C ARG A 117 -10.45 3.17 -4.93
N ILE A 118 -9.55 2.25 -5.27
CA ILE A 118 -9.65 1.43 -6.49
C ILE A 118 -11.00 0.72 -6.57
N LEU A 119 -11.44 0.14 -5.45
CA LEU A 119 -12.75 -0.49 -5.31
C LEU A 119 -13.90 0.49 -5.52
N SER A 120 -13.88 1.63 -4.81
CA SER A 120 -14.95 2.63 -4.86
C SER A 120 -15.15 3.26 -6.24
N MET A 121 -14.09 3.35 -7.04
CA MET A 121 -14.15 3.89 -8.39
C MET A 121 -14.68 2.87 -9.42
N GLY A 122 -14.89 1.61 -9.03
CA GLY A 122 -15.31 0.53 -9.95
C GLY A 122 -14.27 0.23 -11.04
N ARG A 123 -13.02 0.66 -10.87
CA ARG A 123 -11.95 0.56 -11.88
C ARG A 123 -11.24 -0.78 -11.87
N ALA A 124 -11.47 -1.58 -10.84
CA ALA A 124 -11.00 -2.95 -10.79
C ALA A 124 -12.02 -3.85 -10.11
N ILE A 125 -12.15 -5.06 -10.65
CA ILE A 125 -12.81 -6.16 -9.97
C ILE A 125 -11.78 -6.78 -9.04
N VAL A 126 -12.00 -6.65 -7.73
CA VAL A 126 -11.18 -7.32 -6.72
C VAL A 126 -11.87 -8.63 -6.35
N ASN A 127 -11.34 -9.71 -6.90
CA ASN A 127 -11.67 -11.09 -6.57
C ASN A 127 -10.46 -11.81 -5.96
N THR A 128 -10.65 -13.09 -5.59
CA THR A 128 -9.61 -13.93 -4.97
C THR A 128 -8.32 -14.03 -5.79
N TYR A 129 -8.41 -14.05 -7.11
CA TYR A 129 -7.24 -14.05 -8.01
C TYR A 129 -6.48 -12.71 -7.97
N SER A 130 -7.21 -11.62 -8.01
CA SER A 130 -6.66 -10.27 -8.12
C SER A 130 -6.26 -9.63 -6.78
N LEU A 131 -6.72 -10.15 -5.65
CA LEU A 131 -6.46 -9.56 -4.33
C LEU A 131 -4.96 -9.44 -4.04
N PRO A 132 -4.12 -10.50 -4.17
CA PRO A 132 -2.70 -10.39 -3.86
C PRO A 132 -1.96 -9.36 -4.72
N ARG A 133 -2.30 -9.24 -6.00
CA ARG A 133 -1.64 -8.26 -6.90
C ARG A 133 -1.94 -6.83 -6.49
N PHE A 134 -3.18 -6.52 -6.10
CA PHE A 134 -3.56 -5.18 -5.68
C PHE A 134 -2.99 -4.84 -4.32
N LEU A 135 -2.96 -5.81 -3.41
CA LEU A 135 -2.30 -5.65 -2.12
C LEU A 135 -0.82 -5.32 -2.30
N VAL A 136 -0.08 -6.14 -3.05
CA VAL A 136 1.36 -5.92 -3.29
C VAL A 136 1.60 -4.58 -3.97
N GLY A 137 0.83 -4.26 -5.02
CA GLY A 137 0.96 -2.98 -5.71
C GLY A 137 0.69 -1.78 -4.79
N SER A 138 -0.33 -1.86 -3.94
CA SER A 138 -0.70 -0.78 -3.03
C SER A 138 0.34 -0.56 -1.94
N VAL A 139 0.92 -1.64 -1.40
CA VAL A 139 2.01 -1.55 -0.40
C VAL A 139 3.26 -0.94 -1.02
N ILE A 140 3.68 -1.40 -2.21
CA ILE A 140 4.84 -0.84 -2.91
C ILE A 140 4.67 0.66 -3.15
N LEU A 141 3.50 1.06 -3.65
CA LEU A 141 3.21 2.46 -3.92
C LEU A 141 3.19 3.30 -2.64
N SER A 142 2.62 2.75 -1.56
CA SER A 142 2.60 3.42 -0.26
C SER A 142 4.01 3.65 0.26
N THR A 143 4.88 2.64 0.25
CA THR A 143 6.29 2.81 0.63
C THR A 143 7.02 3.82 -0.26
N LYS A 144 6.78 3.81 -1.57
CA LYS A 144 7.41 4.78 -2.49
C LYS A 144 6.99 6.23 -2.25
N MET A 145 5.83 6.46 -1.65
CA MET A 145 5.36 7.81 -1.34
C MET A 145 5.89 8.35 -0.01
N ASN A 146 6.27 7.47 0.92
CA ASN A 146 6.55 7.86 2.31
C ASN A 146 7.98 7.56 2.76
N ALA A 147 8.67 6.60 2.13
CA ALA A 147 10.00 6.19 2.56
C ALA A 147 11.09 7.01 1.86
N ASP A 148 12.06 7.50 2.64
CA ASP A 148 13.25 8.18 2.12
C ASP A 148 14.21 7.23 1.39
N ILE A 149 14.22 5.96 1.80
CA ILE A 149 15.10 4.92 1.25
C ILE A 149 14.25 3.86 0.56
N LEU A 150 14.37 3.79 -0.76
CA LEU A 150 13.58 2.88 -1.58
C LEU A 150 14.33 1.58 -1.89
N ARG A 151 13.63 0.45 -1.75
CA ARG A 151 14.07 -0.83 -2.29
C ARG A 151 13.67 -0.95 -3.75
N SER A 152 14.52 -1.57 -4.56
CA SER A 152 14.22 -1.81 -5.97
C SER A 152 13.13 -2.86 -6.13
N ASN A 153 12.33 -2.74 -7.19
CA ASN A 153 11.34 -3.78 -7.52
C ASN A 153 11.99 -5.15 -7.78
N ALA A 154 13.24 -5.19 -8.23
CA ALA A 154 13.99 -6.44 -8.39
C ALA A 154 14.21 -7.16 -7.06
N PHE A 155 14.57 -6.41 -6.01
CA PHE A 155 14.70 -6.94 -4.66
C PHE A 155 13.36 -7.47 -4.13
N ILE A 156 12.29 -6.68 -4.26
CA ILE A 156 10.94 -7.06 -3.79
C ILE A 156 10.43 -8.29 -4.54
N ALA A 157 10.67 -8.37 -5.85
CA ALA A 157 10.29 -9.50 -6.68
C ALA A 157 10.99 -10.79 -6.22
N GLN A 158 12.27 -10.70 -5.87
CA GLN A 158 13.03 -11.80 -5.31
C GLN A 158 12.48 -12.24 -3.95
N THR A 159 12.18 -11.30 -3.04
CA THR A 159 11.58 -11.60 -1.72
C THR A 159 10.27 -12.36 -1.85
N LEU A 160 9.41 -11.96 -2.80
CA LEU A 160 8.10 -12.58 -3.00
C LEU A 160 8.15 -13.84 -3.89
N GLY A 161 9.30 -14.18 -4.46
CA GLY A 161 9.43 -15.28 -5.42
C GLY A 161 8.63 -15.06 -6.70
N VAL A 162 8.42 -13.80 -7.11
CA VAL A 162 7.66 -13.45 -8.31
C VAL A 162 8.56 -12.89 -9.41
N ASN A 163 8.10 -12.99 -10.65
CA ASN A 163 8.81 -12.39 -11.78
C ASN A 163 8.79 -10.86 -11.70
N LEU A 164 9.93 -10.20 -11.95
CA LEU A 164 10.06 -8.75 -11.92
C LEU A 164 9.10 -8.02 -12.87
N GLN A 165 8.94 -8.51 -14.10
CA GLN A 165 8.01 -7.88 -15.05
C GLN A 165 6.57 -7.97 -14.55
N ARG A 166 6.22 -9.08 -13.88
CA ARG A 166 4.90 -9.26 -13.27
C ARG A 166 4.70 -8.30 -12.10
N LEU A 167 5.70 -8.14 -11.23
CA LEU A 167 5.64 -7.16 -10.13
C LEU A 167 5.47 -5.72 -10.64
N ASN A 168 6.27 -5.33 -11.65
CA ASN A 168 6.16 -4.01 -12.27
C ASN A 168 4.76 -3.78 -12.87
N ARG A 169 4.15 -4.81 -13.48
CA ARG A 169 2.77 -4.73 -13.97
C ARG A 169 1.77 -4.53 -12.84
N TRP A 170 1.95 -5.20 -11.69
CA TRP A 170 1.08 -5.02 -10.54
C TRP A 170 1.14 -3.60 -9.98
N GLU A 171 2.34 -3.06 -9.83
CA GLU A 171 2.53 -1.66 -9.43
C GLU A 171 1.87 -0.71 -10.43
N SER A 172 2.20 -0.83 -11.72
CA SER A 172 1.66 0.03 -12.78
C SER A 172 0.13 -0.06 -12.88
N SER A 173 -0.44 -1.26 -12.74
CA SER A 173 -1.90 -1.45 -12.80
C SER A 173 -2.59 -0.83 -11.59
N THR A 174 -1.96 -0.91 -10.41
CA THR A 174 -2.49 -0.29 -9.18
C THR A 174 -2.47 1.22 -9.30
N LEU A 175 -1.36 1.80 -9.76
CA LEU A 175 -1.21 3.24 -9.97
C LEU A 175 -2.20 3.79 -11.01
N THR A 176 -2.39 3.05 -12.10
CA THR A 176 -3.42 3.37 -13.11
C THR A 176 -4.82 3.27 -12.54
N GLY A 177 -5.09 2.24 -11.74
CA GLY A 177 -6.36 2.07 -11.02
C GLY A 177 -6.69 3.24 -10.09
N LEU A 178 -5.66 3.83 -9.48
CA LEU A 178 -5.75 5.02 -8.63
C LEU A 178 -5.85 6.34 -9.41
N ASN A 179 -5.85 6.32 -10.74
CA ASN A 179 -5.79 7.54 -11.55
C ASN A 179 -4.57 8.43 -11.27
N TRP A 180 -3.49 7.87 -10.72
CA TRP A 180 -2.36 8.66 -10.20
C TRP A 180 -2.72 9.58 -9.02
N GLU A 181 -3.91 9.42 -8.41
CA GLU A 181 -4.36 10.17 -7.23
C GLU A 181 -3.88 9.49 -5.94
N MET A 182 -2.58 9.65 -5.67
CA MET A 182 -1.89 9.02 -4.53
C MET A 182 -1.99 9.83 -3.23
N ASN A 183 -2.42 11.09 -3.32
CA ASN A 183 -2.54 11.94 -2.14
C ASN A 183 -3.72 11.50 -1.29
N ILE A 184 -3.48 11.30 0.00
CA ILE A 184 -4.50 10.95 0.99
C ILE A 184 -4.74 12.16 1.87
N ALA A 185 -6.02 12.53 2.03
CA ALA A 185 -6.39 13.57 2.98
C ALA A 185 -6.21 13.03 4.40
N GLU A 186 -5.69 13.85 5.31
CA GLU A 186 -5.45 13.48 6.71
C GLU A 186 -6.72 12.92 7.37
N GLU A 187 -7.87 13.53 7.11
CA GLU A 187 -9.17 13.07 7.62
C GLU A 187 -9.50 11.63 7.18
N GLU A 188 -9.24 11.27 5.92
CA GLU A 188 -9.47 9.92 5.41
C GLU A 188 -8.56 8.89 6.10
N PHE A 189 -7.33 9.29 6.39
CA PHE A 189 -6.36 8.49 7.11
C PHE A 189 -6.78 8.25 8.56
N LEU A 190 -7.12 9.32 9.29
CA LEU A 190 -7.53 9.25 10.69
C LEU A 190 -8.82 8.44 10.86
N ASN A 191 -9.79 8.62 9.95
CA ASN A 191 -11.04 7.84 9.95
C ASN A 191 -10.78 6.34 9.81
N LEU A 192 -9.83 5.93 8.95
CA LEU A 192 -9.48 4.51 8.83
C LEU A 192 -8.74 4.01 10.07
N GLN A 193 -7.82 4.81 10.61
CA GLN A 193 -7.07 4.44 11.82
C GLN A 193 -8.00 4.22 13.01
N GLU A 194 -8.98 5.10 13.22
CA GLU A 194 -9.99 4.98 14.27
C GLU A 194 -10.87 3.73 14.05
N ALA A 195 -11.34 3.52 12.81
CA ALA A 195 -12.15 2.36 12.47
C ALA A 195 -11.42 1.04 12.78
N LEU A 196 -10.12 0.94 12.50
CA LEU A 196 -9.33 -0.26 12.77
C LEU A 196 -8.98 -0.41 14.25
N HIS A 197 -8.75 0.69 14.97
CA HIS A 197 -8.53 0.64 16.42
C HIS A 197 -9.74 0.01 17.13
N ASN A 198 -10.95 0.38 16.72
CA ASN A 198 -12.18 -0.17 17.28
C ASN A 198 -12.41 -1.66 16.95
N VAL A 199 -11.74 -2.19 15.93
CA VAL A 199 -11.93 -3.60 15.50
C VAL A 199 -10.85 -4.53 16.06
N VAL A 200 -9.64 -4.02 16.30
CA VAL A 200 -8.51 -4.83 16.79
C VAL A 200 -8.50 -4.96 18.32
N PHE A 201 -9.13 -4.03 19.05
CA PHE A 201 -9.11 -3.97 20.52
C PHE A 201 -10.45 -4.31 21.21
N TYR A 202 -11.44 -4.82 20.46
CA TYR A 202 -12.67 -5.42 20.97
C TYR A 202 -12.77 -6.89 20.54
#